data_AF-A0A843LQ22-F1
#
_entry.id   AF-A0A843LQ22-F1
#
_cell.length_a   1.000
_cell.length_b   1.000
_cell.length_c   1.000
_cell.angle_alpha   90.00
_cell.angle_beta   90.00
_cell.angle_gamma   90.00
#
_symmetry.space_group_name_H-M   'P 1'
#
loop_
_entity.id
_entity.type
_entity.pdbx_description
1 polymer ?
#
loop_
_entity_poly.entity_id
_entity_poly.type
_entity_poly.pdbx_seq_one_letter_code
_entity_poly.pdbx_strand_id
1 'polypeptide(L)' 'MEPRILKVGEKVTGRYKDMELGRSKKFFRVKLDNEEFYLPKDVGNSLLMSRQKGYDRFTIQRQLDVYEIRPLLHEGI' A
#
# COMPACT_ATOMS: atom_id res chain seq x y z
N MET A 1 -8.94 -1.02 -15.02
CA MET A 1 -7.72 -0.18 -15.04
C MET A 1 -6.55 -1.09 -14.74
N GLU A 2 -5.45 -0.99 -15.49
CA GLU A 2 -4.23 -1.69 -15.11
C GLU A 2 -3.62 -1.00 -13.88
N PRO A 3 -3.05 -1.76 -12.93
CA PRO A 3 -2.46 -1.17 -11.74
C PRO A 3 -1.22 -0.38 -12.15
N ARG A 4 -1.05 0.80 -11.57
CA ARG A 4 0.08 1.70 -11.88
C ARG A 4 1.12 1.69 -10.75
N ILE A 5 2.35 2.08 -11.03
CA ILE A 5 3.33 2.38 -9.97
C ILE A 5 3.11 3.83 -9.52
N LEU A 6 3.16 4.09 -8.22
CA LEU A 6 3.05 5.46 -7.70
C LEU A 6 4.19 6.33 -8.25
N LYS A 7 3.89 7.56 -8.66
CA LYS A 7 4.92 8.54 -9.08
C LYS A 7 5.61 9.13 -7.85
N VAL A 8 6.82 9.64 -8.03
CA VAL A 8 7.52 10.37 -6.96
C VAL A 8 6.67 11.57 -6.52
N GLY A 9 6.50 11.74 -5.21
CA GLY A 9 5.65 12.76 -4.60
C GLY A 9 4.16 12.36 -4.52
N GLU A 10 3.77 11.26 -5.15
CA GLU A 10 2.39 10.81 -5.14
C GLU A 10 2.02 10.14 -3.81
N LYS A 11 0.81 10.44 -3.34
CA LYS A 11 0.25 9.95 -2.08
C LYS A 11 -1.12 9.35 -2.32
N VAL A 12 -1.33 8.13 -1.83
CA VAL A 12 -2.62 7.46 -1.82
C VAL A 12 -3.01 7.17 -0.38
N THR A 13 -4.22 7.53 -0.01
CA THR A 13 -4.79 7.24 1.31
C THR A 13 -6.08 6.47 1.13
N GLY A 14 -6.25 5.38 1.87
CA GLY A 14 -7.47 4.60 1.79
C GLY A 14 -7.49 3.40 2.74
N ARG A 15 -8.65 2.76 2.81
CA ARG A 15 -8.83 1.49 3.52
C ARG A 15 -8.28 0.35 2.69
N TYR A 16 -7.46 -0.49 3.31
CA TYR A 16 -6.99 -1.74 2.74
C TYR A 16 -8.17 -2.61 2.32
N LYS A 17 -8.20 -3.03 1.05
CA LYS A 17 -9.21 -3.96 0.52
C LYS A 17 -8.59 -5.32 0.25
N ASP A 18 -7.52 -5.35 -0.52
CA ASP A 18 -6.90 -6.59 -0.95
C ASP A 18 -5.46 -6.36 -1.43
N MET A 19 -4.70 -7.45 -1.53
CA MET A 19 -3.37 -7.45 -2.12
C MET A 19 -2.98 -8.80 -2.70
N GLU A 20 -2.42 -8.80 -3.92
CA GLU A 20 -2.01 -10.00 -4.64
C GLU A 20 -0.53 -9.93 -5.03
N LEU A 21 0.24 -11.01 -4.81
CA LEU A 21 1.62 -11.09 -5.30
C LEU A 21 1.60 -11.36 -6.80
N GLY A 22 2.15 -10.43 -7.59
CA GLY A 22 2.19 -10.58 -9.04
C GLY A 22 3.04 -11.77 -9.51
N ARG A 23 2.82 -12.22 -10.76
CA ARG A 23 3.49 -13.40 -11.35
C ARG A 23 5.02 -13.37 -11.27
N SER A 24 5.64 -12.19 -11.43
CA SER A 24 7.09 -12.03 -11.32
C SER A 24 7.63 -12.16 -9.89
N LYS A 25 6.74 -12.18 -8.88
CA LYS A 25 7.03 -12.17 -7.44
C LYS A 25 7.86 -10.96 -6.98
N LYS A 26 8.04 -9.95 -7.83
CA LYS A 26 8.78 -8.71 -7.51
C LYS A 26 7.90 -7.60 -6.95
N PHE A 27 6.60 -7.65 -7.23
CA PHE A 27 5.65 -6.60 -6.86
C PHE A 27 4.36 -7.20 -6.33
N PHE A 28 3.74 -6.48 -5.41
CA PHE A 28 2.37 -6.68 -5.00
C PHE A 28 1.45 -5.72 -5.74
N ARG A 29 0.31 -6.21 -6.21
CA ARG A 29 -0.83 -5.41 -6.63
C ARG A 29 -1.64 -5.10 -5.38
N VAL A 30 -1.71 -3.83 -4.99
CA VAL A 30 -2.36 -3.36 -3.77
C VAL A 30 -3.64 -2.63 -4.13
N LYS A 31 -4.71 -2.87 -3.38
CA LYS A 31 -5.97 -2.14 -3.49
C LYS A 31 -6.28 -1.38 -2.19
N LEU A 32 -6.28 -0.05 -2.27
CA LEU A 32 -6.72 0.85 -1.21
C LEU A 32 -7.98 1.58 -1.69
N ASP A 33 -9.12 1.31 -1.06
CA ASP A 33 -10.44 1.75 -1.52
C ASP A 33 -10.66 1.50 -3.03
N ASN A 34 -10.74 2.56 -3.83
CA ASN A 34 -10.95 2.49 -5.28
C ASN A 34 -9.63 2.65 -6.07
N GLU A 35 -8.50 2.84 -5.39
CA GLU A 35 -7.17 2.96 -5.99
C GLU A 35 -6.48 1.60 -6.04
N GLU A 36 -5.78 1.35 -7.13
CA GLU A 36 -5.04 0.12 -7.35
C GLU A 36 -3.69 0.41 -7.97
N PHE A 37 -2.63 -0.09 -7.32
CA PHE A 37 -1.26 0.24 -7.68
C PHE A 37 -0.29 -0.87 -7.29
N TYR A 38 0.91 -0.82 -7.86
CA TYR A 38 1.98 -1.76 -7.55
C TYR A 38 2.91 -1.20 -6.47
N LEU A 39 3.24 -2.05 -5.50
CA LEU A 39 4.33 -1.82 -4.55
C LEU A 39 5.43 -2.88 -4.74
N PRO A 40 6.71 -2.50 -4.57
CA PRO A 40 7.79 -3.48 -4.42
C PRO A 40 7.49 -4.51 -3.33
N LYS A 41 8.01 -5.74 -3.50
CA LYS A 41 7.69 -6.86 -2.61
C LYS A 41 7.98 -6.55 -1.14
N ASP A 42 9.13 -5.97 -0.84
CA ASP A 42 9.56 -5.55 0.50
C ASP A 42 8.58 -4.54 1.11
N VAL A 43 8.19 -3.53 0.34
CA VAL A 43 7.20 -2.52 0.75
C VAL A 43 5.82 -3.15 1.00
N GLY A 44 5.36 -4.02 0.10
CA GLY A 44 4.08 -4.73 0.27
C GLY A 44 4.08 -5.67 1.48
N ASN A 45 5.22 -6.29 1.82
CA ASN A 45 5.36 -7.06 3.05
C ASN A 45 5.21 -6.17 4.31
N SER A 46 5.79 -4.97 4.31
CA SER A 46 5.59 -4.01 5.43
C SER A 46 4.12 -3.59 5.58
N LEU A 47 3.41 -3.42 4.47
CA LEU A 47 1.96 -3.17 4.49
C LEU A 47 1.18 -4.35 5.09
N LEU A 48 1.47 -5.58 4.67
CA LEU A 48 0.86 -6.80 5.22
C LEU A 48 1.10 -6.94 6.72
N MET A 49 2.34 -6.74 7.18
CA MET A 49 2.66 -6.80 8.60
C MET A 49 1.85 -5.78 9.40
N SER A 50 1.66 -4.59 8.86
CA SER A 50 0.81 -3.57 9.49
C SER A 50 -0.67 -3.99 9.48
N ARG A 51 -1.17 -4.56 8.38
CA ARG A 51 -2.55 -5.07 8.30
C ARG A 51 -2.81 -6.20 9.31
N GLN A 52 -1.83 -7.08 9.52
CA GLN A 52 -1.87 -8.16 10.50
C GLN A 52 -1.86 -7.65 11.95
N LYS A 53 -1.29 -6.45 12.19
CA LYS A 53 -1.37 -5.75 13.49
C LYS A 53 -2.73 -5.08 13.75
N GLY A 54 -3.68 -5.18 12.83
CA GLY A 54 -5.04 -4.68 13.00
C GLY A 54 -5.33 -3.34 12.31
N TYR A 55 -4.35 -2.72 11.64
CA TYR A 55 -4.59 -1.48 10.89
C TYR A 55 -5.38 -1.75 9.61
N ASP A 56 -6.46 -1.00 9.38
CA ASP A 56 -7.30 -1.13 8.18
C ASP A 56 -7.13 0.05 7.21
N ARG A 57 -6.66 1.22 7.67
CA ARG A 57 -6.45 2.41 6.85
C ARG A 57 -4.98 2.79 6.76
N PHE A 58 -4.55 3.19 5.57
CA PHE A 58 -3.16 3.49 5.27
C PHE A 58 -3.06 4.76 4.43
N THR A 59 -1.98 5.49 4.65
CA THR A 59 -1.43 6.45 3.69
C THR A 59 -0.13 5.89 3.16
N ILE A 60 -0.02 5.77 1.84
CA ILE A 60 1.18 5.32 1.15
C ILE A 60 1.66 6.44 0.25
N GLN A 61 2.91 6.86 0.43
CA GLN A 61 3.52 7.92 -0.35
C GLN A 61 4.84 7.43 -0.94
N ARG A 62 5.09 7.69 -2.22
CA ARG A 62 6.40 7.47 -2.81
C ARG A 62 7.24 8.73 -2.64
N GLN A 63 8.33 8.64 -1.88
CA GLN A 63 9.31 9.71 -1.71
C GLN A 63 10.59 9.33 -2.46
N LEU A 64 11.04 10.12 -3.44
CA LEU A 64 12.23 9.83 -4.25
C LEU A 64 12.36 8.32 -4.59
N ASP A 65 13.26 7.62 -3.91
CA ASP A 65 13.58 6.20 -4.11
C ASP A 65 12.94 5.23 -3.09
N VAL A 66 12.17 5.75 -2.12
CA VAL A 66 11.54 4.97 -1.05
C VAL A 66 10.02 5.10 -1.03
N TYR A 67 9.37 4.15 -0.37
CA TYR A 67 7.96 4.22 -0.05
C TYR A 67 7.78 4.39 1.45
N GLU A 68 6.92 5.32 1.82
CA GLU A 68 6.49 5.52 3.18
C GLU A 68 5.08 4.96 3.35
N ILE A 69 4.90 4.05 4.32
CA ILE A 69 3.60 3.50 4.70
C ILE A 69 3.27 3.98 6.10
N ARG A 70 2.23 4.80 6.23
CA ARG A 70 1.70 5.25 7.51
C ARG A 70 0.35 4.59 7.76
N PRO A 71 0.23 3.69 8.75
CA PRO A 71 -1.09 3.30 9.22
C PRO A 71 -1.79 4.52 9.82
N LEU A 72 -3.07 4.70 9.50
CA LEU A 72 -3.90 5.66 10.21
C LEU A 72 -4.47 4.91 11.42
N LEU A 73 -4.11 5.36 12.62
CA LEU A 73 -4.75 4.87 13.85
C LEU A 73 -6.25 5.13 13.70
N HIS A 74 -7.04 4.09 13.89
CA HIS A 74 -8.44 4.29 14.22
C HIS A 74 -8.43 5.08 15.53
N GLU A 75 -8.93 6.31 15.53
CA GLU A 75 -9.24 7.00 16.78
C GLU A 75 -10.24 6.09 17.51
N GLY A 76 -9.73 5.35 18.49
CA GLY A 76 -10.56 4.63 19.42
C GLY A 76 -11.39 5.67 20.15
N ILE A 77 -12.70 5.58 19.98
CA ILE A 77 -13.67 6.17 20.89
C ILE A 77 -13.62 5.37 22.20
#